data_AF-A0A950LBM6-F1
#
_entry.id   AF-A0A950LBM6-F1
#
_cell.length_a   1.000
_cell.length_b   1.000
_cell.length_c   1.000
_cell.angle_alpha   90.00
_cell.angle_beta   90.00
_cell.angle_gamma   90.00
#
_symmetry.space_group_name_H-M   'P 1'
#
loop_
_entity.id
_entity.type
_entity.pdbx_description
1 polymer ?
#
loop_
_entity_poly.entity_id
_entity_poly.type
_entity_poly.pdbx_seq_one_letter_code
_entity_poly.pdbx_strand_id
1 'polypeptide(L)'
;MIDERTGELHNYSRNADDVLFAGLYAPKDAPEWARDRASLWNHMEAFEKRKDAQVARAFEIALPCELTPEQARYAVQDWVRENFTRKGLIADVAIHRPGAEGDERNIHAHVLVVMRKLDGAEFAAKKERAASFAERTEELETW
;
A
#
# COMPACT_ATOMS: atom_id res chain seq x y z
N MET A 1 -4.09 -2.90 15.29
CA MET A 1 -5.34 -3.18 14.57
C MET A 1 -5.79 -4.58 14.95
N ILE A 2 -7.09 -4.78 15.18
CA ILE A 2 -7.64 -6.12 15.38
C ILE A 2 -8.14 -6.63 14.03
N ASP A 3 -7.79 -7.87 13.69
CA ASP A 3 -8.45 -8.62 12.62
C ASP A 3 -9.76 -9.18 13.18
N GLU A 4 -10.89 -8.70 12.69
CA GLU A 4 -12.23 -9.08 13.13
C GLU A 4 -12.56 -10.55 12.82
N ARG A 5 -11.92 -11.15 11.82
CA ARG A 5 -12.16 -12.56 11.44
C ARG A 5 -11.51 -13.53 12.43
N THR A 6 -10.34 -13.19 12.93
CA THR A 6 -9.53 -14.09 13.79
C THR A 6 -9.52 -13.65 15.26
N GLY A 7 -9.82 -12.38 15.53
CA GLY A 7 -9.66 -11.75 16.84
C GLY A 7 -8.21 -11.39 17.17
N GLU A 8 -7.27 -11.57 16.24
CA GLU A 8 -5.84 -11.33 16.47
C GLU A 8 -5.51 -9.84 16.49
N LEU A 9 -4.65 -9.44 17.43
CA LEU A 9 -4.15 -8.06 17.53
C LEU A 9 -2.83 -7.92 16.78
N HIS A 10 -2.87 -7.22 15.65
CA HIS A 10 -1.70 -6.75 14.93
C HIS A 10 -1.21 -5.42 15.53
N ASN A 11 -0.22 -5.48 16.43
CA ASN A 11 0.39 -4.30 17.04
C ASN A 11 1.86 -4.13 16.60
N TYR A 12 2.11 -3.13 15.77
CA TYR A 12 3.44 -2.77 15.25
C TYR A 12 3.99 -1.48 15.87
N SER A 13 3.47 -1.03 17.01
CA SER A 13 3.89 0.21 17.66
C SER A 13 5.38 0.25 18.02
N ARG A 14 6.02 -0.92 18.16
CA ARG A 14 7.47 -1.04 18.42
C ARG A 14 8.34 -0.55 17.26
N ASN A 15 7.80 -0.50 16.04
CA ASN A 15 8.52 -0.10 14.84
C ASN A 15 8.16 1.33 14.42
N ALA A 16 7.36 2.04 15.24
CA ALA A 16 6.85 3.37 14.89
C ALA A 16 7.97 4.40 14.71
N ASP A 17 9.08 4.25 15.43
CA ASP A 17 10.22 5.16 15.36
C ASP A 17 10.92 5.13 13.99
N ASP A 18 10.76 4.04 13.24
CA ASP A 18 11.36 3.89 11.91
C ASP A 18 10.40 4.30 10.79
N VAL A 19 9.16 4.68 11.11
CA VAL A 19 8.16 5.13 10.13
C VAL A 19 8.26 6.65 9.98
N LEU A 20 8.76 7.10 8.83
CA LEU A 20 8.81 8.52 8.46
C LEU A 20 7.44 9.04 8.02
N PHE A 21 6.64 8.20 7.38
CA PHE A 21 5.30 8.55 6.93
C PHE A 21 4.43 7.31 6.80
N ALA A 22 3.14 7.43 7.09
CA ALA A 22 2.15 6.42 6.77
C ALA A 22 0.88 7.08 6.24
N GLY A 23 0.33 6.55 5.16
CA GLY A 23 -0.86 7.12 4.52
C GLY A 23 -1.65 6.11 3.71
N LEU A 24 -2.96 6.31 3.65
CA LEU A 24 -3.87 5.52 2.85
C LEU A 24 -4.36 6.34 1.66
N TYR A 25 -4.16 5.83 0.46
CA TYR A 25 -4.51 6.49 -0.78
C TYR A 25 -5.61 5.71 -1.50
N ALA A 26 -6.76 6.35 -1.68
CA ALA A 26 -7.94 5.78 -2.31
C ALA A 26 -8.40 6.64 -3.50
N PRO A 27 -9.22 6.11 -4.41
CA PRO A 27 -9.91 6.89 -5.43
C PRO A 27 -10.70 8.08 -4.83
N LYS A 28 -10.87 9.15 -5.59
CA LYS A 28 -11.50 10.40 -5.11
C LYS A 28 -12.92 10.17 -4.57
N ASP A 29 -13.65 9.30 -5.22
CA ASP A 29 -15.04 8.89 -4.96
C ASP A 29 -15.14 7.67 -4.04
N ALA A 30 -14.04 7.23 -3.43
CA ALA A 30 -14.04 6.10 -2.52
C ALA A 30 -14.99 6.34 -1.31
N PRO A 31 -15.66 5.27 -0.82
CA PRO A 31 -16.47 5.34 0.37
C PRO A 31 -15.61 5.68 1.60
N GLU A 32 -16.24 6.17 2.67
CA GLU A 32 -15.51 6.62 3.87
C GLU A 32 -14.72 5.50 4.54
N TRP A 33 -15.26 4.28 4.58
CA TRP A 33 -14.59 3.11 5.14
C TRP A 33 -13.25 2.80 4.44
N ALA A 34 -13.12 3.14 3.15
CA ALA A 34 -11.90 2.92 2.37
C ALA A 34 -10.78 3.92 2.70
N ARG A 35 -11.05 4.93 3.53
CA ARG A 35 -10.09 5.92 4.02
C ARG A 35 -9.59 5.64 5.43
N ASP A 36 -10.18 4.68 6.13
CA ASP A 36 -9.69 4.18 7.41
C ASP A 36 -8.93 2.87 7.21
N ARG A 37 -7.72 2.80 7.75
CA ARG A 37 -6.84 1.64 7.55
C ARG A 37 -7.42 0.38 8.17
N ALA A 38 -7.98 0.46 9.38
CA ALA A 38 -8.56 -0.70 10.05
C ALA A 38 -9.80 -1.22 9.32
N SER A 39 -10.66 -0.31 8.89
CA SER A 39 -11.86 -0.64 8.13
C SER A 39 -11.51 -1.26 6.78
N LEU A 40 -10.55 -0.70 6.04
CA LEU A 40 -10.11 -1.25 4.76
C LEU A 40 -9.63 -2.71 4.89
N TRP A 41 -8.71 -2.97 5.82
CA TRP A 41 -8.08 -4.29 5.92
C TRP A 41 -9.06 -5.34 6.45
N ASN A 42 -9.92 -5.00 7.42
CA ASN A 42 -10.99 -5.90 7.85
C ASN A 42 -12.00 -6.19 6.74
N HIS A 43 -12.37 -5.18 5.95
CA HIS A 43 -13.26 -5.37 4.80
C HIS A 43 -12.62 -6.30 3.75
N MET A 44 -11.33 -6.13 3.46
CA MET A 44 -10.59 -6.97 2.52
C MET A 44 -10.43 -8.42 3.00
N GLU A 45 -10.09 -8.64 4.28
CA GLU A 45 -10.03 -9.97 4.89
C GLU A 45 -11.39 -10.68 4.87
N ALA A 46 -12.48 -9.95 5.11
CA ALA A 46 -13.84 -10.50 5.03
C ALA A 46 -14.27 -10.80 3.58
N PHE A 47 -13.85 -9.98 2.62
CA PHE A 47 -14.19 -10.14 1.21
C PHE A 47 -13.48 -11.35 0.59
N GLU A 48 -12.23 -11.60 0.96
CA GLU A 48 -11.39 -12.68 0.44
C GLU A 48 -11.60 -14.02 1.17
N LYS A 49 -12.63 -14.76 0.77
CA LYS A 49 -13.10 -15.95 1.50
C LYS A 49 -12.24 -17.21 1.38
N ARG A 50 -11.32 -17.29 0.42
CA ARG A 50 -10.50 -18.50 0.24
C ARG A 50 -9.25 -18.42 1.10
N LYS A 51 -8.87 -19.53 1.71
CA LYS A 51 -7.63 -19.64 2.52
C LYS A 51 -6.35 -19.28 1.77
N ASP A 52 -6.35 -19.33 0.44
CA ASP A 52 -5.23 -19.04 -0.45
C ASP A 52 -5.42 -17.71 -1.21
N ALA A 53 -6.38 -16.90 -0.79
CA ALA A 53 -6.67 -15.64 -1.45
C ALA A 53 -5.54 -14.64 -1.22
N GLN A 54 -5.04 -14.08 -2.32
CA GLN A 54 -4.19 -12.88 -2.24
C GLN A 54 -5.05 -11.66 -1.91
N VAL A 55 -4.90 -11.12 -0.70
CA VAL A 55 -5.60 -9.93 -0.20
C VAL A 55 -5.02 -8.65 -0.82
N ALA A 56 -3.70 -8.56 -0.85
CA ALA A 56 -2.97 -7.45 -1.44
C ALA A 56 -1.72 -7.90 -2.19
N ARG A 57 -1.19 -6.99 -3.00
CA ARG A 57 0.16 -7.08 -3.55
C ARG A 57 1.05 -6.04 -2.86
N ALA A 58 2.20 -6.51 -2.39
CA ALA A 58 3.22 -5.67 -1.81
C ALA A 58 4.22 -5.20 -2.86
N PHE A 59 4.62 -3.94 -2.77
CA PHE A 59 5.75 -3.35 -3.46
C PHE A 59 6.69 -2.76 -2.42
N GLU A 60 7.99 -2.91 -2.66
CA GLU A 60 9.03 -2.27 -1.88
C GLU A 60 9.83 -1.39 -2.84
N ILE A 61 9.93 -0.10 -2.50
CA ILE A 61 10.49 0.91 -3.38
C ILE A 61 11.64 1.58 -2.65
N ALA A 62 12.86 1.39 -3.14
CA ALA A 62 14.00 2.17 -2.68
C ALA A 62 13.83 3.63 -3.12
N LEU A 63 14.08 4.56 -2.21
CA LEU A 63 13.95 6.00 -2.46
C LEU A 63 15.34 6.65 -2.48
N PRO A 64 15.62 7.59 -3.40
CA PRO A 64 16.89 8.30 -3.42
C PRO A 64 17.12 9.04 -2.09
N CYS A 65 18.31 8.88 -1.51
CA CYS A 65 18.63 9.41 -0.19
C CYS A 65 18.79 10.93 -0.17
N GLU A 66 18.92 11.56 -1.34
CA GLU A 66 19.01 13.01 -1.52
C GLU A 66 17.66 13.71 -1.36
N LEU A 67 16.54 12.96 -1.42
CA LEU A 67 15.21 13.54 -1.25
C LEU A 67 14.95 13.89 0.21
N THR A 68 14.33 15.05 0.43
CA THR A 68 13.76 15.34 1.75
C THR A 68 12.60 14.38 2.03
N PRO A 69 12.22 14.15 3.31
CA PRO A 69 11.08 13.30 3.65
C PRO A 69 9.77 13.72 2.96
N GLU A 70 9.58 15.02 2.75
CA GLU A 70 8.41 15.55 2.04
C GLU A 70 8.47 15.24 0.53
N GLN A 71 9.63 15.41 -0.10
CA GLN A 71 9.84 15.05 -1.51
C GLN A 71 9.66 13.55 -1.75
N ALA A 72 10.22 12.71 -0.86
CA ALA A 72 10.05 11.26 -0.88
C ALA A 72 8.57 10.88 -0.79
N ARG A 73 7.82 11.51 0.13
CA ARG A 73 6.36 11.32 0.24
C ARG A 73 5.64 11.70 -1.05
N TYR A 74 5.92 12.85 -1.64
CA TYR A 74 5.25 13.27 -2.87
C TYR A 74 5.58 12.36 -4.05
N ALA A 75 6.83 11.91 -4.18
CA ALA A 75 7.24 10.95 -5.20
C ALA A 75 6.45 9.63 -5.10
N VAL A 76 6.34 9.07 -3.89
CA VAL A 76 5.54 7.84 -3.65
C VAL A 76 4.06 8.09 -3.90
N GLN A 77 3.52 9.23 -3.45
CA GLN A 77 2.12 9.59 -3.66
C GLN A 77 1.77 9.71 -5.15
N ASP A 78 2.60 10.37 -5.94
CA ASP A 78 2.39 10.51 -7.38
C ASP A 78 2.49 9.15 -8.08
N TRP A 79 3.47 8.33 -7.71
CA TRP A 79 3.60 6.97 -8.24
C TRP A 79 2.37 6.13 -7.90
N VAL A 80 1.86 6.17 -6.67
CA VAL A 80 0.64 5.47 -6.25
C VAL A 80 -0.58 6.00 -7.02
N ARG A 81 -0.68 7.31 -7.22
CA ARG A 81 -1.77 7.93 -7.95
C ARG A 81 -1.86 7.42 -9.38
N GLU A 82 -0.75 7.49 -10.12
CA GLU A 82 -0.74 7.11 -11.54
C GLU A 82 -0.91 5.61 -11.75
N ASN A 83 -0.37 4.80 -10.84
CA ASN A 83 -0.38 3.35 -11.03
C ASN A 83 -1.63 2.67 -10.47
N PHE A 84 -2.27 3.22 -9.43
CA PHE A 84 -3.34 2.54 -8.71
C PHE A 84 -4.61 3.37 -8.52
N THR A 85 -4.56 4.52 -7.83
CA THR A 85 -5.80 5.18 -7.39
C THR A 85 -6.59 5.79 -8.55
N ARG A 86 -5.92 6.28 -9.61
CA ARG A 86 -6.60 6.67 -10.87
C ARG A 86 -7.28 5.52 -11.59
N LYS A 87 -6.87 4.28 -11.29
CA LYS A 87 -7.45 3.05 -11.86
C LYS A 87 -8.49 2.41 -10.94
N GLY A 88 -8.88 3.06 -9.85
CA GLY A 88 -9.89 2.56 -8.92
C GLY A 88 -9.36 1.63 -7.82
N LEU A 89 -8.04 1.50 -7.65
CA LEU A 89 -7.44 0.67 -6.60
C LEU A 89 -7.07 1.51 -5.37
N ILE A 90 -7.00 0.87 -4.20
CA ILE A 90 -6.58 1.49 -2.94
C ILE A 90 -5.17 1.00 -2.60
N ALA A 91 -4.32 1.91 -2.12
CA ALA A 91 -2.95 1.61 -1.71
C ALA A 91 -2.67 2.15 -0.31
N ASP A 92 -2.13 1.28 0.54
CA ASP A 92 -1.63 1.60 1.87
C ASP A 92 -0.11 1.75 1.82
N VAL A 93 0.39 2.90 2.26
CA VAL A 93 1.80 3.30 2.13
C VAL A 93 2.39 3.52 3.50
N ALA A 94 3.61 3.02 3.69
CA ALA A 94 4.51 3.40 4.76
C ALA A 94 5.90 3.70 4.20
N ILE A 95 6.49 4.84 4.56
CA ILE A 95 7.86 5.22 4.23
C ILE A 95 8.70 5.04 5.48
N HIS A 96 9.78 4.28 5.37
CA HIS A 96 10.63 3.90 6.46
C HIS A 96 12.00 4.54 6.30
N ARG A 97 12.57 4.97 7.41
CA ARG A 97 14.03 5.14 7.52
C ARG A 97 14.66 3.77 7.76
N PRO A 98 15.95 3.60 7.48
CA PRO A 98 16.69 2.42 7.91
C PRO A 98 16.62 2.27 9.44
N GLY A 99 16.54 1.02 9.91
CA GLY A 99 16.60 0.71 11.34
C GLY A 99 17.97 1.03 11.94
N ALA A 100 18.10 0.91 13.26
CA ALA A 100 19.27 1.37 14.04
C ALA A 100 20.65 0.86 13.55
N GLU A 101 20.71 -0.28 12.87
CA GLU A 101 21.95 -0.87 12.34
C GLU A 101 22.05 -0.80 10.80
N GLY A 102 21.09 -0.13 10.14
CA GLY A 102 21.01 -0.02 8.68
C GLY A 102 21.80 1.15 8.11
N ASP A 103 22.13 1.08 6.82
CA ASP A 103 22.70 2.22 6.09
C ASP A 103 21.69 3.37 6.07
N GLU A 104 22.04 4.53 6.64
CA GLU A 104 21.20 5.73 6.75
C GLU A 104 20.60 6.20 5.40
N ARG A 105 21.21 5.80 4.28
CA ARG A 105 20.75 6.12 2.94
C ARG A 105 19.58 5.24 2.46
N ASN A 106 19.30 4.12 3.14
CA ASN A 106 18.28 3.16 2.72
C ASN A 106 16.87 3.53 3.17
N ILE A 107 16.38 4.68 2.69
CA ILE A 107 14.98 5.06 2.82
C ILE A 107 14.18 4.26 1.79
N HIS A 108 13.10 3.62 2.22
CA HIS A 108 12.27 2.80 1.35
C HIS A 108 10.78 2.94 1.69
N ALA A 109 9.92 2.66 0.71
CA ALA A 109 8.48 2.65 0.88
C ALA A 109 7.93 1.23 0.72
N HIS A 110 7.14 0.79 1.69
CA HIS A 110 6.24 -0.33 1.54
C HIS A 110 4.90 0.17 1.01
N VAL A 111 4.43 -0.43 -0.08
CA VAL A 111 3.12 -0.12 -0.67
C VAL A 111 2.31 -1.41 -0.80
N LEU A 112 1.22 -1.52 -0.04
CA LEU A 112 0.27 -2.61 -0.13
C LEU A 112 -0.94 -2.16 -0.95
N VAL A 113 -1.15 -2.79 -2.11
CA VAL A 113 -2.26 -2.47 -3.01
C VAL A 113 -3.30 -3.58 -2.94
N VAL A 114 -4.55 -3.22 -2.69
CA VAL A 114 -5.66 -4.20 -2.71
C VAL A 114 -5.81 -4.79 -4.11
N MET A 115 -6.17 -6.06 -4.20
CA MET A 115 -6.21 -6.76 -5.50
C MET A 115 -7.48 -6.49 -6.32
N ARG A 116 -8.38 -5.60 -5.87
CA ARG A 116 -9.69 -5.33 -6.46
C ARG A 116 -9.96 -3.84 -6.55
N LYS A 117 -10.49 -3.42 -7.70
CA LYS A 117 -10.98 -2.06 -7.87
C LYS A 117 -12.24 -1.83 -7.03
N LEU A 118 -12.46 -0.59 -6.63
CA LEU A 118 -13.77 -0.15 -6.18
C LEU A 118 -14.77 -0.16 -7.35
N ASP A 119 -15.98 -0.60 -7.07
CA ASP A 119 -17.16 -0.55 -7.93
C ASP A 119 -18.30 0.05 -7.09
N GLY A 120 -18.40 1.38 -7.12
CA GLY A 120 -19.24 2.14 -6.20
C GLY A 120 -18.75 2.03 -4.76
N ALA A 121 -19.60 1.53 -3.86
CA ALA A 121 -19.31 1.39 -2.44
C ALA A 121 -18.63 0.07 -2.06
N GLU A 122 -18.42 -0.84 -3.02
CA GLU A 122 -17.98 -2.22 -2.82
C GLU A 122 -16.74 -2.54 -3.66
N PHE A 123 -16.13 -3.70 -3.43
CA PHE A 123 -15.06 -4.23 -4.29
C PHE A 123 -15.60 -5.01 -5.49
N ALA A 124 -14.98 -4.82 -6.65
CA ALA A 124 -15.30 -5.56 -7.86
C ALA A 124 -15.08 -7.07 -7.70
N ALA A 125 -15.98 -7.87 -8.28
CA ALA A 125 -15.93 -9.33 -8.25
C ALA A 125 -14.69 -9.94 -8.93
N LYS A 126 -14.06 -9.19 -9.85
CA LYS A 126 -12.83 -9.61 -10.54
C LYS A 126 -11.60 -8.97 -9.90
N LYS A 127 -10.58 -9.79 -9.64
CA LYS A 127 -9.25 -9.29 -9.23
C LYS A 127 -8.48 -8.72 -10.42
N GLU A 128 -7.66 -7.72 -10.14
CA GLU A 128 -6.59 -7.30 -11.02
C GLU A 128 -5.50 -8.38 -11.08
N ARG A 129 -4.99 -8.67 -12.27
CA ARG A 129 -4.00 -9.73 -12.48
C ARG A 129 -2.60 -9.17 -12.32
N ALA A 130 -1.65 -10.04 -11.97
CA ALA A 130 -0.24 -9.69 -11.85
C ALA A 130 0.33 -8.95 -13.08
N ALA A 131 -0.11 -9.35 -14.28
CA ALA A 131 0.28 -8.70 -15.54
C ALA A 131 -0.17 -7.23 -15.64
N SER A 132 -1.33 -6.88 -15.07
CA SER A 132 -1.82 -5.48 -15.01
C SER A 132 -0.89 -4.56 -14.20
N PHE A 133 0.00 -5.14 -13.39
CA PHE A 133 0.99 -4.44 -12.59
C PHE A 133 2.42 -4.53 -13.14
N ALA A 134 2.67 -5.45 -14.10
CA ALA A 134 4.02 -5.82 -14.56
C ALA A 134 4.46 -5.12 -15.86
N GLU A 135 3.55 -4.48 -16.60
CA GLU A 135 3.87 -3.73 -17.84
C GLU A 135 4.88 -2.57 -17.66
N ARG A 136 5.43 -2.36 -16.46
CA ARG A 136 6.40 -1.28 -16.17
C ARG A 136 7.59 -1.66 -15.30
N THR A 137 7.86 -2.95 -15.11
CA THR A 137 9.14 -3.38 -14.51
C THR A 137 10.30 -3.20 -15.49
N GLU A 138 10.05 -3.26 -16.80
CA GLU A 138 11.08 -3.13 -17.84
C GLU A 138 11.56 -1.69 -18.10
N GLU A 139 10.84 -0.66 -17.64
CA GLU A 139 11.29 0.74 -17.78
C GLU A 139 12.33 1.17 -16.73
N LEU A 140 12.64 0.32 -15.74
CA LEU A 140 13.59 0.63 -14.67
C LEU A 140 15.00 0.03 -14.89
N GLU A 141 15.20 -0.78 -15.93
CA GLU A 141 16.53 -1.38 -16.25
C GLU A 141 17.36 -0.54 -17.23
N THR A 142 16.96 0.69 -17.54
CA THR A 142 17.66 1.57 -18.50
C THR A 142 18.19 2.87 -17.92
N TRP A 143 18.58 2.87 -16.64
CA TRP A 143 19.42 3.92 -16.03
C TRP A 143 20.53 3.32 -15.18
#